data_AF-A0A1H5BWX8-F1
#
_entry.id   AF-A0A1H5BWX8-F1
#
_cell.length_a   1.000
_cell.length_b   1.000
_cell.length_c   1.000
_cell.angle_alpha   90.00
_cell.angle_beta   90.00
_cell.angle_gamma   90.00
#
_symmetry.space_group_name_H-M   'P 1'
#
loop_
_entity.id
_entity.type
_entity.pdbx_description
1 polymer ?
#
loop_
_entity_poly.entity_id
_entity_poly.type
_entity_poly.pdbx_seq_one_letter_code
_entity_poly.pdbx_strand_id
1 'polypeptide(L)'
;MRSAHDVTERPKGLRILEMAAGIMSTDPLPQRSLPIDAILVLALACFLYIAMLSSVSRPAGGGESAIGAAIQSFLLLVFLWIALAILLLIGGLRGDMPRWAAILTLILHPLSGIAAFVAIDMYSRHVYSHHVAWPLIVPASLPPLIALYAMWARLPALHAALPARATSVVIWGVILILTIAPFPAAYWGP
;
A
#
# COMPACT_ATOMS: atom_id res chain seq x y z
N MET A 1 -15.13 -67.08 34.03
CA MET A 1 -15.00 -65.87 34.89
C MET A 1 -13.54 -65.43 34.89
N ARG A 2 -13.26 -64.18 34.47
CA ARG A 2 -12.05 -63.33 34.73
C ARG A 2 -10.65 -63.89 34.39
N SER A 3 -9.67 -63.12 33.91
CA SER A 3 -9.55 -61.70 33.58
C SER A 3 -8.27 -61.53 32.75
N ALA A 4 -8.34 -60.57 31.83
CA ALA A 4 -7.25 -59.95 31.09
C ALA A 4 -5.90 -59.84 31.83
N HIS A 5 -4.81 -60.11 31.11
CA HIS A 5 -3.53 -59.39 31.25
C HIS A 5 -2.68 -59.62 29.99
N ASP A 6 -3.15 -59.10 28.85
CA ASP A 6 -2.29 -58.76 27.72
C ASP A 6 -1.61 -57.42 28.07
N VAL A 7 -0.54 -57.52 28.86
CA VAL A 7 0.30 -56.38 29.20
C VAL A 7 1.29 -56.23 28.07
N THR A 8 0.86 -55.48 27.06
CA THR A 8 1.69 -54.91 26.01
C THR A 8 2.74 -53.99 26.66
N GLU A 9 3.86 -54.57 27.06
CA GLU A 9 5.08 -53.86 27.42
C GLU A 9 5.59 -53.13 26.17
N ARG A 10 5.03 -51.93 25.91
CA ARG A 10 5.59 -51.03 24.91
C ARG A 10 7.06 -50.81 25.29
N PRO A 11 8.02 -51.10 24.40
CA PRO A 11 9.42 -50.91 24.70
C PRO A 11 9.65 -49.46 25.08
N LYS A 12 10.39 -49.21 26.17
CA LYS A 12 10.67 -47.86 26.70
C LYS A 12 11.17 -46.90 25.60
N GLY A 13 11.90 -47.41 24.61
CA GLY A 13 12.34 -46.65 23.44
C GLY A 13 11.21 -46.09 22.57
N LEU A 14 10.09 -46.80 22.42
CA LEU A 14 8.92 -46.34 21.67
C LEU A 14 8.19 -45.19 22.39
N ARG A 15 8.13 -45.22 23.73
CA ARG A 15 7.55 -44.12 24.53
C ARG A 15 8.39 -42.84 24.45
N ILE A 16 9.71 -42.97 24.39
CA ILE A 16 10.62 -41.82 24.21
C ILE A 16 10.49 -41.24 22.80
N LEU A 17 10.31 -42.09 21.78
CA LEU A 17 10.06 -41.65 20.40
C LEU A 17 8.68 -41.00 20.24
N GLU A 18 7.64 -41.53 20.87
CA GLU A 18 6.30 -40.90 20.90
C GLU A 18 6.30 -39.58 21.68
N MET A 19 7.03 -39.49 22.80
CA MET A 19 7.23 -38.23 23.52
C MET A 19 8.03 -37.23 22.69
N ALA A 20 9.14 -37.65 22.07
CA ALA A 20 9.94 -36.78 21.20
C ALA A 20 9.14 -36.29 19.98
N ALA A 21 8.35 -37.17 19.35
CA ALA A 21 7.47 -36.82 18.25
C ALA A 21 6.30 -35.92 18.70
N GLY A 22 5.76 -36.11 19.91
CA GLY A 22 4.71 -35.27 20.48
C GLY A 22 5.19 -33.88 20.89
N ILE A 23 6.45 -33.73 21.30
CA ILE A 23 7.06 -32.43 21.63
C ILE A 23 7.51 -31.70 20.35
N MET A 24 7.85 -32.43 19.28
CA MET A 24 8.23 -31.89 17.96
C MET A 24 7.05 -31.78 16.97
N SER A 25 5.81 -31.88 17.45
CA SER A 25 4.61 -31.45 16.74
C SER A 25 4.20 -30.05 17.20
N THR A 26 5.16 -29.12 17.30
CA THR A 26 4.82 -27.70 17.17
C THR A 26 4.66 -27.43 15.69
N ASP A 27 3.57 -27.91 15.09
CA ASP A 27 3.08 -27.27 13.88
C ASP A 27 2.85 -25.82 14.29
N PRO A 28 3.64 -24.85 13.79
CA PRO A 28 3.24 -23.48 13.95
C PRO A 28 1.93 -23.39 13.17
N LEU A 29 0.81 -23.31 13.90
CA LEU A 29 -0.49 -23.02 13.32
C LEU A 29 -0.27 -21.93 12.28
N PRO A 30 -0.71 -22.11 11.02
CA PRO A 30 -0.58 -21.08 10.02
C PRO A 30 -1.20 -19.83 10.62
N GLN A 31 -0.35 -18.87 11.01
CA GLN A 31 -0.77 -17.61 11.59
C GLN A 31 -1.44 -16.85 10.44
N ARG A 32 -2.71 -17.18 10.18
CA ARG A 32 -3.61 -16.37 9.38
C ARG A 32 -3.94 -15.15 10.23
N SER A 33 -2.92 -14.35 10.48
CA SER A 33 -3.05 -13.04 11.10
C SER A 33 -3.97 -12.26 10.17
N LEU A 34 -5.17 -11.96 10.68
CA LEU A 34 -6.04 -10.96 10.08
C LEU A 34 -5.17 -9.74 9.72
N PRO A 35 -5.45 -9.05 8.60
CA PRO A 35 -4.57 -8.03 8.07
C PRO A 35 -4.57 -6.71 8.86
N ILE A 36 -4.51 -6.79 10.19
CA ILE A 36 -4.58 -5.68 11.15
C ILE A 36 -3.51 -4.64 10.84
N ASP A 37 -2.29 -5.06 10.53
CA ASP A 37 -1.19 -4.18 10.15
C ASP A 37 -1.48 -3.36 8.88
N ALA A 38 -2.08 -3.95 7.83
CA ALA A 38 -2.44 -3.17 6.64
C ALA A 38 -3.68 -2.32 6.90
N ILE A 39 -4.63 -2.78 7.73
CA ILE A 39 -5.79 -1.97 8.09
C ILE A 39 -5.35 -0.71 8.85
N LEU A 40 -4.41 -0.84 9.79
CA LEU A 40 -3.85 0.30 10.52
C LEU A 40 -3.10 1.27 9.59
N VAL A 41 -2.24 0.74 8.71
CA VAL A 41 -1.51 1.57 7.74
C VAL A 41 -2.47 2.21 6.72
N LEU A 42 -3.51 1.51 6.29
CA LEU A 42 -4.55 2.03 5.40
C LEU A 42 -5.34 3.15 6.10
N ALA A 43 -5.73 2.97 7.36
CA ALA A 43 -6.43 4.01 8.11
C ALA A 43 -5.57 5.27 8.27
N LEU A 44 -4.27 5.09 8.56
CA LEU A 44 -3.31 6.19 8.59
C LEU A 44 -3.16 6.87 7.22
N ALA A 45 -3.06 6.09 6.13
CA ALA A 45 -2.99 6.62 4.78
C ALA A 45 -4.26 7.40 4.40
N CYS A 46 -5.45 6.91 4.76
CA CYS A 46 -6.72 7.62 4.56
C CYS A 46 -6.75 8.95 5.32
N PHE A 47 -6.29 8.96 6.57
CA PHE A 47 -6.19 10.19 7.36
C PHE A 47 -5.24 11.20 6.70
N LEU A 48 -4.04 10.76 6.31
CA LEU A 48 -3.05 11.60 5.63
C LEU A 48 -3.55 12.10 4.27
N TYR A 49 -4.28 11.26 3.53
CA TYR A 49 -4.90 11.62 2.25
C TYR A 49 -5.94 12.74 2.40
N ILE A 50 -6.87 12.59 3.35
CA ILE A 50 -7.88 13.61 3.62
C ILE A 50 -7.22 14.91 4.09
N ALA A 51 -6.22 14.81 4.97
CA ALA A 51 -5.48 15.97 5.45
C ALA A 51 -4.73 16.68 4.32
N MET A 52 -4.06 15.95 3.43
CA MET A 52 -3.38 16.50 2.25
C MET A 52 -4.36 17.22 1.34
N LEU A 53 -5.48 16.57 0.98
CA LEU A 53 -6.47 17.13 0.07
C LEU A 53 -7.11 18.40 0.66
N SER A 54 -7.39 18.40 1.97
CA SER A 54 -7.86 19.56 2.72
C SER A 54 -6.83 20.69 2.73
N SER A 55 -5.54 20.37 2.89
CA SER A 55 -4.46 21.35 2.90
C SER A 55 -4.31 22.05 1.54
N VAL A 56 -4.33 21.29 0.44
CA VAL A 56 -4.18 21.83 -0.92
C VAL A 56 -5.42 22.58 -1.39
N SER A 57 -6.61 22.24 -0.87
CA SER A 57 -7.88 22.90 -1.25
C SER A 57 -8.09 24.26 -0.56
N ARG A 58 -7.28 24.62 0.43
CA ARG A 58 -7.43 25.87 1.18
C ARG A 58 -6.55 26.97 0.58
N PRO A 59 -7.08 28.17 0.34
CA PRO A 59 -6.26 29.32 -0.02
C PRO A 59 -5.19 29.57 1.06
N ALA A 60 -3.94 29.71 0.63
CA ALA A 60 -2.88 30.15 1.53
C ALA A 60 -3.15 31.60 1.97
N GLY A 61 -3.05 31.88 3.27
CA GLY A 61 -3.06 33.26 3.77
C GLY A 61 -1.79 34.02 3.34
N GLY A 62 -1.69 35.30 3.66
CA GLY A 62 -0.49 36.10 3.33
C GLY A 62 0.72 35.79 4.21
N GLY A 63 1.93 36.04 3.69
CA GLY A 63 3.18 36.05 4.47
C GLY A 63 3.55 34.70 5.08
N GLU A 64 3.80 34.68 6.40
CA GLU A 64 4.26 33.49 7.15
C GLU A 64 3.24 32.33 7.10
N SER A 65 1.94 32.66 7.00
CA SER A 65 0.88 31.64 6.91
C SER A 65 0.94 30.85 5.60
N ALA A 66 1.38 31.46 4.50
CA ALA A 66 1.62 30.74 3.24
C ALA A 66 2.78 29.75 3.35
N ILE A 67 3.87 30.17 3.99
CA ILE A 67 5.06 29.34 4.19
C ILE A 67 4.70 28.12 5.05
N GLY A 68 3.98 28.33 6.14
CA GLY A 68 3.47 27.26 7.00
C GLY A 68 2.56 26.28 6.26
N ALA A 69 1.62 26.78 5.45
CA ALA A 69 0.73 25.96 4.64
C ALA A 69 1.48 25.13 3.57
N ALA A 70 2.51 25.70 2.95
CA ALA A 70 3.34 25.01 1.97
C ALA A 70 4.14 23.86 2.61
N ILE A 71 4.80 24.12 3.74
CA ILE A 71 5.53 23.09 4.49
C ILE A 71 4.59 21.99 4.98
N GLN A 72 3.42 22.36 5.53
CA GLN A 72 2.41 21.39 5.96
C GLN A 72 1.98 20.48 4.81
N SER A 73 1.63 21.05 3.65
CA SER A 73 1.20 20.29 2.47
C SER A 73 2.30 19.35 1.96
N PHE A 74 3.55 19.84 1.95
CA PHE A 74 4.71 19.02 1.57
C PHE A 74 4.95 17.85 2.53
N LEU A 75 4.90 18.09 3.85
CA LEU A 75 5.06 17.03 4.82
C LEU A 75 3.94 15.99 4.72
N LEU A 76 2.69 16.43 4.58
CA LEU A 76 1.54 15.53 4.38
C LEU A 76 1.71 14.67 3.13
N LEU A 77 2.19 15.25 2.03
CA LEU A 77 2.50 14.53 0.80
C LEU A 77 3.57 13.45 1.06
N VAL A 78 4.69 13.81 1.68
CA VAL A 78 5.79 12.88 1.97
C VAL A 78 5.33 11.74 2.88
N PHE A 79 4.66 12.05 4.00
CA PHE A 79 4.17 11.03 4.92
C PHE A 79 3.13 10.11 4.29
N LEU A 80 2.24 10.64 3.46
CA LEU A 80 1.27 9.83 2.71
C LEU A 80 1.98 8.84 1.78
N TRP A 81 2.96 9.32 1.01
CA TRP A 81 3.71 8.45 0.09
C TRP A 81 4.52 7.39 0.82
N ILE A 82 5.06 7.69 2.01
CA ILE A 82 5.72 6.70 2.86
C ILE A 82 4.70 5.65 3.36
N ALA A 83 3.52 6.09 3.83
CA ALA A 83 2.48 5.17 4.29
C ALA A 83 2.03 4.21 3.17
N LEU A 84 1.88 4.71 1.94
CA LEU A 84 1.58 3.90 0.77
C LEU A 84 2.72 2.92 0.42
N ALA A 85 3.98 3.34 0.55
CA ALA A 85 5.14 2.46 0.34
C ALA A 85 5.13 1.30 1.34
N ILE A 86 4.83 1.58 2.60
CA ILE A 86 4.70 0.56 3.65
C ILE A 86 3.54 -0.39 3.34
N LEU A 87 2.40 0.14 2.89
CA LEU A 87 1.24 -0.67 2.53
C LEU A 87 1.57 -1.62 1.36
N LEU A 88 2.27 -1.12 0.35
CA LEU A 88 2.78 -1.91 -0.78
C LEU A 88 3.79 -2.95 -0.33
N LEU A 89 4.69 -2.62 0.60
CA LEU A 89 5.67 -3.56 1.15
C LEU A 89 4.98 -4.69 1.94
N ILE A 90 3.95 -4.36 2.73
CA ILE A 90 3.12 -5.36 3.41
C ILE A 90 2.42 -6.27 2.39
N GLY A 91 1.82 -5.68 1.34
CA GLY A 91 1.16 -6.42 0.26
C GLY A 91 2.13 -7.29 -0.56
N GLY A 92 3.36 -6.83 -0.79
CA GLY A 92 4.37 -7.57 -1.55
C GLY A 92 5.08 -8.68 -0.77
N LEU A 93 5.33 -8.48 0.53
CA LEU A 93 6.00 -9.47 1.38
C LEU A 93 5.07 -10.59 1.84
N ARG A 94 3.78 -10.30 2.02
CA ARG A 94 2.78 -11.24 2.57
C ARG A 94 1.72 -11.65 1.56
N GLY A 95 1.76 -11.10 0.36
CA GLY A 95 0.79 -11.33 -0.70
C GLY A 95 1.39 -11.96 -1.94
N ASP A 96 0.56 -12.11 -2.97
CA ASP A 96 0.88 -12.84 -4.20
C ASP A 96 1.29 -11.87 -5.33
N MET A 97 2.23 -10.98 -5.00
CA MET A 97 2.62 -9.91 -5.91
C MET A 97 3.61 -10.41 -6.97
N PRO A 98 3.36 -10.18 -8.28
CA PRO A 98 4.30 -10.56 -9.32
C PRO A 98 5.65 -9.86 -9.15
N ARG A 99 6.76 -10.60 -9.32
CA ARG A 99 8.12 -10.04 -9.15
C ARG A 99 8.40 -8.80 -10.01
N TRP A 100 7.88 -8.77 -11.24
CA TRP A 100 8.02 -7.61 -12.12
C TRP A 100 7.23 -6.39 -11.60
N ALA A 101 6.08 -6.61 -10.97
CA ALA A 101 5.30 -5.54 -10.37
C ALA A 101 6.02 -4.96 -9.14
N ALA A 102 6.73 -5.78 -8.35
CA ALA A 102 7.59 -5.31 -7.26
C ALA A 102 8.69 -4.35 -7.75
N ILE A 103 9.32 -4.66 -8.89
CA ILE A 103 10.32 -3.77 -9.52
C ILE A 103 9.66 -2.47 -9.96
N LEU A 104 8.49 -2.53 -10.62
CA LEU A 104 7.76 -1.32 -11.01
C LEU A 104 7.41 -0.47 -9.78
N THR A 105 7.04 -1.10 -8.68
CA THR A 105 6.72 -0.40 -7.43
C THR A 105 7.91 0.42 -6.94
N LEU A 106 9.13 -0.14 -7.01
CA LEU A 106 10.34 0.56 -6.58
C LEU A 106 10.59 1.86 -7.37
N ILE A 107 10.17 1.91 -8.64
CA ILE A 107 10.46 3.02 -9.56
C ILE A 107 9.25 3.96 -9.68
N LEU A 108 8.06 3.43 -9.99
CA LEU A 108 6.85 4.20 -10.20
C LEU A 108 6.30 4.78 -8.89
N HIS A 109 6.48 4.11 -7.74
CA HIS A 109 6.00 4.66 -6.47
C HIS A 109 6.65 6.01 -6.13
N PRO A 110 8.00 6.14 -6.07
CA PRO A 110 8.61 7.45 -5.83
C PRO A 110 8.32 8.44 -6.98
N LEU A 111 8.31 7.97 -8.23
CA LEU A 111 8.02 8.82 -9.38
C LEU A 111 6.60 9.40 -9.35
N SER A 112 5.62 8.62 -8.89
CA SER A 112 4.24 9.08 -8.69
C SER A 112 4.14 10.19 -7.65
N GLY A 113 5.02 10.18 -6.64
CA GLY A 113 5.11 11.23 -5.63
C GLY A 113 5.65 12.53 -6.19
N ILE A 114 6.68 12.43 -7.05
CA ILE A 114 7.19 13.58 -7.80
C ILE A 114 6.09 14.15 -8.71
N ALA A 115 5.37 13.29 -9.43
CA ALA A 115 4.26 13.72 -10.29
C ALA A 115 3.14 14.42 -9.51
N ALA A 116 2.77 13.89 -8.33
CA ALA A 116 1.80 14.53 -7.45
C ALA A 116 2.30 15.89 -6.91
N PHE A 117 3.57 15.99 -6.53
CA PHE A 117 4.18 17.25 -6.13
C PHE A 117 4.14 18.30 -7.25
N VAL A 118 4.54 17.91 -8.46
CA VAL A 118 4.49 18.77 -9.65
C VAL A 118 3.05 19.22 -9.92
N ALA A 119 2.07 18.33 -9.83
CA ALA A 119 0.67 18.67 -10.03
C ALA A 119 0.13 19.66 -8.98
N ILE A 120 0.53 19.53 -7.71
CA ILE A 120 0.18 20.47 -6.64
C ILE A 120 0.85 21.83 -6.87
N ASP A 121 2.13 21.86 -7.27
CA ASP A 121 2.84 23.09 -7.61
C ASP A 121 2.19 23.81 -8.80
N MET A 122 1.82 23.08 -9.85
CA MET A 122 1.08 23.61 -11.00
C MET A 122 -0.26 24.24 -10.60
N TYR A 123 -1.01 23.58 -9.71
CA TYR A 123 -2.26 24.13 -9.17
C TYR A 123 -2.01 25.40 -8.35
N SER A 124 -0.92 25.45 -7.57
CA SER A 124 -0.59 26.57 -6.67
C SER A 124 -0.13 27.83 -7.42
N ARG A 125 0.55 27.68 -8.56
CA ARG A 125 1.12 28.80 -9.33
C ARG A 125 0.09 29.62 -10.12
N HIS A 126 -1.21 29.33 -10.00
CA HIS A 126 -2.28 30.06 -10.71
C HIS A 126 -2.07 30.12 -12.25
N VAL A 127 -1.25 29.24 -12.83
CA VAL A 127 -0.91 29.21 -14.27
C VAL A 127 -2.15 28.88 -15.11
N TYR A 128 -3.12 28.18 -14.55
CA TYR A 128 -4.40 27.90 -15.19
C TYR A 128 -5.47 28.83 -14.62
N SER A 129 -5.79 29.88 -15.38
CA SER A 129 -6.89 30.81 -15.14
C SER A 129 -8.14 30.11 -14.60
N HIS A 130 -8.46 30.33 -13.31
CA HIS A 130 -9.75 30.26 -12.63
C HIS A 130 -10.73 29.06 -12.84
N HIS A 131 -10.49 28.12 -13.75
CA HIS A 131 -11.49 27.13 -14.22
C HIS A 131 -10.96 25.70 -14.39
N VAL A 132 -9.65 25.43 -14.29
CA VAL A 132 -9.11 24.09 -14.61
C VAL A 132 -8.45 23.42 -13.41
N ALA A 133 -9.26 22.68 -12.63
CA ALA A 133 -8.82 21.87 -11.49
C ALA A 133 -8.21 20.51 -11.88
N TRP A 134 -7.93 20.29 -13.18
CA TRP A 134 -7.43 19.02 -13.69
C TRP A 134 -6.13 18.51 -13.01
N PRO A 135 -5.16 19.36 -12.59
CA PRO A 135 -3.93 18.85 -11.98
C PRO A 135 -4.21 18.13 -10.66
N LEU A 136 -5.26 18.52 -9.93
CA LEU A 136 -5.65 17.88 -8.67
C LEU A 136 -6.14 16.46 -8.84
N ILE A 137 -6.54 16.05 -10.05
CA ILE A 137 -6.95 14.67 -10.33
C ILE A 137 -5.78 13.71 -10.06
N VAL A 138 -4.54 14.10 -10.36
CA VAL A 138 -3.34 13.26 -10.18
C VAL A 138 -3.10 12.91 -8.71
N PRO A 139 -2.89 13.86 -7.78
CA PRO A 139 -2.71 13.57 -6.36
C PRO A 139 -3.99 13.04 -5.69
N ALA A 140 -5.18 13.26 -6.25
CA ALA A 140 -6.42 12.68 -5.74
C ALA A 140 -6.60 11.20 -6.11
N SER A 141 -6.15 10.78 -7.30
CA SER A 141 -6.39 9.42 -7.83
C SER A 141 -5.24 8.44 -7.56
N LEU A 142 -4.00 8.91 -7.51
CA LEU A 142 -2.83 8.05 -7.25
C LEU A 142 -2.89 7.35 -5.88
N PRO A 143 -3.16 8.03 -4.75
CA PRO A 143 -3.19 7.38 -3.44
C PRO A 143 -4.23 6.27 -3.32
N PRO A 144 -5.51 6.47 -3.74
CA PRO A 144 -6.50 5.41 -3.75
C PRO A 144 -6.11 4.22 -4.63
N LEU A 145 -5.55 4.45 -5.82
CA LEU A 145 -5.13 3.38 -6.73
C LEU A 145 -4.03 2.52 -6.11
N ILE A 146 -3.01 3.15 -5.52
CA ILE A 146 -1.91 2.45 -4.86
C ILE A 146 -2.41 1.68 -3.64
N ALA A 147 -3.29 2.28 -2.83
CA ALA A 147 -3.87 1.63 -1.66
C ALA A 147 -4.75 0.43 -2.02
N LEU A 148 -5.61 0.57 -3.04
CA LEU A 148 -6.45 -0.51 -3.55
C LEU A 148 -5.60 -1.66 -4.10
N TYR A 149 -4.53 -1.36 -4.83
CA TYR A 149 -3.61 -2.37 -5.33
C TYR A 149 -2.90 -3.12 -4.21
N ALA A 150 -2.41 -2.39 -3.19
CA ALA A 150 -1.75 -3.00 -2.04
C ALA A 150 -2.72 -3.89 -1.24
N MET A 151 -3.98 -3.48 -1.10
CA MET A 151 -5.03 -4.30 -0.48
C MET A 151 -5.40 -5.51 -1.33
N TRP A 152 -5.51 -5.35 -2.65
CA TRP A 152 -5.72 -6.45 -3.58
C TRP A 152 -4.62 -7.50 -3.45
N ALA A 153 -3.34 -7.09 -3.49
CA ALA A 153 -2.19 -7.98 -3.37
C ALA A 153 -2.19 -8.80 -2.06
N ARG A 154 -2.79 -8.26 -1.00
CA ARG A 154 -2.86 -8.90 0.31
C ARG A 154 -4.03 -9.86 0.48
N LEU A 155 -5.12 -9.68 -0.27
CA LEU A 155 -6.36 -10.41 -0.07
C LEU A 155 -6.46 -11.61 -1.02
N PRO A 156 -6.21 -12.85 -0.57
CA PRO A 156 -6.26 -14.03 -1.43
C PRO A 156 -7.66 -14.29 -2.02
N ALA A 157 -8.72 -13.81 -1.35
CA ALA A 157 -10.09 -13.87 -1.87
C ALA A 157 -10.29 -13.02 -3.14
N LEU A 158 -9.55 -11.92 -3.28
CA LEU A 158 -9.59 -11.06 -4.48
C LEU A 158 -8.77 -11.64 -5.64
N HIS A 159 -7.73 -12.43 -5.35
CA HIS A 159 -6.97 -13.15 -6.37
C HIS A 159 -7.80 -14.25 -7.04
N ALA A 160 -8.77 -14.84 -6.33
CA ALA A 160 -9.68 -15.83 -6.90
C ALA A 160 -10.63 -15.24 -7.95
N ALA A 161 -10.97 -13.96 -7.83
CA ALA A 161 -11.86 -13.25 -8.77
C ALA A 161 -11.10 -12.52 -9.88
N LEU A 162 -9.84 -12.12 -9.64
CA LEU A 162 -9.07 -11.25 -10.52
C LEU A 162 -7.68 -11.84 -10.84
N PRO A 163 -7.37 -12.14 -12.12
CA PRO A 163 -6.09 -12.71 -12.49
C PRO A 163 -4.94 -11.73 -12.20
N ALA A 164 -3.93 -12.19 -11.48
CA ALA A 164 -2.87 -11.33 -10.96
C ALA A 164 -2.14 -10.50 -12.02
N ARG A 165 -1.94 -11.08 -13.20
CA ARG A 165 -1.22 -10.42 -14.30
C ARG A 165 -2.04 -9.30 -14.93
N ALA A 166 -3.32 -9.54 -15.20
CA ALA A 166 -4.19 -8.55 -15.84
C ALA A 166 -4.43 -7.35 -14.91
N THR A 167 -4.76 -7.60 -13.65
CA THR A 167 -4.99 -6.54 -12.64
C THR A 167 -3.76 -5.68 -12.42
N SER A 168 -2.58 -6.31 -12.31
CA SER A 168 -1.32 -5.59 -12.15
C SER A 168 -1.01 -4.72 -13.38
N VAL A 169 -1.21 -5.24 -14.60
CA VAL A 169 -0.96 -4.47 -15.83
C VAL A 169 -1.89 -3.26 -15.93
N VAL A 170 -3.18 -3.44 -15.64
CA VAL A 170 -4.16 -2.34 -15.71
C VAL A 170 -3.84 -1.26 -14.69
N ILE A 171 -3.64 -1.62 -13.42
CA ILE A 171 -3.40 -0.65 -12.35
C ILE A 171 -2.06 0.07 -12.57
N TRP A 172 -0.97 -0.66 -12.83
CA TRP A 172 0.32 -0.03 -13.07
C TRP A 172 0.33 0.80 -14.36
N GLY A 173 -0.44 0.41 -15.38
CA GLY A 173 -0.66 1.21 -16.58
C GLY A 173 -1.35 2.54 -16.29
N VAL A 174 -2.41 2.52 -15.47
CA VAL A 174 -3.10 3.75 -15.03
C VAL A 174 -2.18 4.63 -14.17
N ILE A 175 -1.43 4.04 -13.23
CA ILE A 175 -0.45 4.78 -12.42
C ILE A 175 0.61 5.43 -13.31
N LEU A 176 1.11 4.72 -14.31
CA LEU A 176 2.09 5.24 -15.26
C LEU A 176 1.53 6.44 -16.04
N ILE A 177 0.31 6.32 -16.57
CA ILE A 177 -0.36 7.41 -17.29
C ILE A 177 -0.52 8.64 -16.39
N LEU A 178 -1.05 8.44 -15.17
CA LEU A 178 -1.23 9.52 -14.19
C LEU A 178 0.09 10.16 -13.76
N THR A 179 1.16 9.36 -13.69
CA THR A 179 2.50 9.84 -13.35
C THR A 179 3.10 10.68 -14.47
N ILE A 180 2.88 10.30 -15.74
CA ILE A 180 3.42 11.03 -16.88
C ILE A 180 2.61 12.30 -17.19
N ALA A 181 1.29 12.27 -16.98
CA ALA A 181 0.37 13.37 -17.30
C ALA A 181 0.81 14.80 -16.88
N PRO A 182 1.34 15.04 -15.67
CA PRO A 182 1.74 16.40 -15.27
C PRO A 182 3.01 16.90 -15.98
N PHE A 183 3.90 16.04 -16.47
CA PHE A 183 5.18 16.49 -17.03
C PHE A 183 5.04 17.30 -18.33
N PRO A 184 4.31 16.84 -19.37
CA PRO A 184 4.11 17.65 -20.58
C PRO A 184 3.47 18.99 -20.25
N ALA A 185 2.48 19.01 -19.35
CA ALA A 185 1.78 20.24 -19.00
C ALA A 185 2.62 21.20 -18.12
N ALA A 186 3.60 20.69 -17.39
CA ALA A 186 4.56 21.49 -16.63
C ALA A 186 5.66 22.11 -17.53
N TYR A 187 6.10 21.38 -18.57
CA TYR A 187 7.16 21.84 -19.48
C TYR A 187 6.66 22.67 -20.66
N TRP A 188 5.42 22.44 -21.12
CA TRP A 188 4.82 23.10 -22.29
C TRP A 188 3.71 24.10 -21.91
N GLY A 189 3.53 24.37 -20.62
CA GLY A 189 2.63 25.43 -20.16
C GLY A 189 3.14 26.81 -20.62
N PRO A 190 2.28 27.69 -21.16
CA PRO A 190 2.65 29.03 -21.63
C PRO A 190 3.17 29.94 -20.49
#